data_AF-X1SSR2-F1
#
_entry.id   AF-X1SSR2-F1
#
_cell.length_a   1.000
_cell.length_b   1.000
_cell.length_c   1.000
_cell.angle_alpha   90.00
_cell.angle_beta   90.00
_cell.angle_gamma   90.00
#
_symmetry.space_group_name_H-M   'P 1'
#
loop_
_entity.id
_entity.type
_entity.pdbx_description
1 polymer ?
#
loop_
_entity_poly.entity_id
_entity_poly.type
_entity_poly.pdbx_seq_one_letter_code
_entity_poly.pdbx_strand_id
1 'polypeptide(L)'
;GHSGGEIAAAYASEVLSVEDAAMVAWGHVCIIKYLTGTGTMAHISLSSGELKRFLVDQPTVTIAARNSPFATVLVGQEEPLRSIVEKVEADTDVFCRMLRVDVPLHSPSVEPYLDSIRSVISGIYPNPPRIPIYSTLYGRLAQDGDFDTTYWCNHIRQPVEFMEAVTSALSDGVESFLELTPHAVLQDAMIDCSRAFGKTVFSCALMHRDEDAAPVISEALSMLQSHNDNITSRAVNEVLSDDAKRILDTDPARRMPLIIELVGDCLREASGME
;
A
#
# COMPACT_ATOMS: atom_id res chain seq x y z
N GLY A 1 3.87 -1.74 -4.10
CA GLY A 1 2.84 -1.82 -3.03
C GLY A 1 2.42 -0.42 -2.64
N HIS A 2 1.55 -0.24 -1.65
CA HIS A 2 1.21 1.07 -1.09
C HIS A 2 1.18 0.95 0.43
N SER A 3 1.99 1.74 1.13
CA SER A 3 2.15 1.61 2.59
C SER A 3 2.37 0.14 2.99
N GLY A 4 1.61 -0.41 3.95
CA GLY A 4 1.69 -1.81 4.36
C GLY A 4 1.59 -2.82 3.21
N GLY A 5 0.95 -2.50 2.09
CA GLY A 5 0.92 -3.34 0.88
C GLY A 5 2.28 -3.53 0.22
N GLU A 6 3.29 -2.74 0.56
CA GLU A 6 4.67 -2.94 0.12
C GLU A 6 5.33 -4.16 0.78
N ILE A 7 4.91 -4.55 1.98
CA ILE A 7 5.35 -5.79 2.63
C ILE A 7 4.90 -7.00 1.80
N ALA A 8 3.63 -7.00 1.37
CA ALA A 8 3.10 -8.05 0.50
C ALA A 8 3.79 -8.09 -0.86
N ALA A 9 4.15 -6.92 -1.43
CA ALA A 9 4.91 -6.85 -2.67
C ALA A 9 6.33 -7.40 -2.52
N ALA A 10 7.01 -7.11 -1.39
CA ALA A 10 8.33 -7.64 -1.08
C ALA A 10 8.30 -9.17 -0.91
N TYR A 11 7.29 -9.71 -0.23
CA TYR A 11 7.07 -11.16 -0.15
C TYR A 11 6.81 -11.79 -1.53
N ALA A 12 5.87 -11.25 -2.30
CA ALA A 12 5.50 -11.77 -3.61
C ALA A 12 6.66 -11.72 -4.63
N SER A 13 7.64 -10.85 -4.42
CA SER A 13 8.84 -10.71 -5.26
C SER A 13 10.05 -11.49 -4.72
N GLU A 14 9.83 -12.32 -3.69
CA GLU A 14 10.83 -13.13 -2.98
C GLU A 14 11.93 -12.33 -2.26
N VAL A 15 11.73 -11.03 -2.07
CA VAL A 15 12.64 -10.19 -1.28
C VAL A 15 12.57 -10.60 0.18
N LEU A 16 11.36 -10.77 0.73
CA LEU A 16 11.17 -11.26 2.10
C LEU A 16 10.64 -12.69 2.06
N SER A 17 11.10 -13.53 2.99
CA SER A 17 10.38 -14.77 3.30
C SER A 17 9.03 -14.44 3.96
N VAL A 18 8.17 -15.44 4.15
CA VAL A 18 6.89 -15.22 4.85
C VAL A 18 7.12 -14.83 6.31
N GLU A 19 8.13 -15.40 6.95
CA GLU A 19 8.54 -15.11 8.33
C GLU A 19 9.06 -13.67 8.45
N ASP A 20 9.93 -13.24 7.53
CA ASP A 20 10.45 -11.88 7.51
C ASP A 20 9.35 -10.86 7.21
N ALA A 21 8.46 -11.16 6.26
CA ALA A 21 7.31 -10.31 5.96
C ALA A 21 6.37 -10.18 7.17
N ALA A 22 6.12 -11.28 7.88
CA ALA A 22 5.35 -11.28 9.13
C ALA A 22 6.06 -10.45 10.22
N MET A 23 7.39 -10.54 10.33
CA MET A 23 8.17 -9.75 11.30
C MET A 23 8.09 -8.25 11.01
N VAL A 24 8.22 -7.84 9.74
CA VAL A 24 8.05 -6.43 9.34
C VAL A 24 6.63 -5.94 9.63
N ALA A 25 5.61 -6.72 9.26
CA ALA A 25 4.22 -6.40 9.56
C ALA A 25 3.98 -6.27 11.08
N TRP A 26 4.57 -7.17 11.87
CA TRP A 26 4.49 -7.14 13.32
C TRP A 26 5.17 -5.90 13.91
N GLY A 27 6.35 -5.53 13.40
CA GLY A 27 7.04 -4.29 13.78
C GLY A 27 6.16 -3.06 13.56
N HIS A 28 5.43 -3.01 12.45
CA HIS A 28 4.46 -1.93 12.17
C HIS A 28 3.29 -1.95 13.15
N VAL A 29 2.68 -3.12 13.39
CA VAL A 29 1.52 -3.26 14.30
C VAL A 29 1.89 -2.93 15.76
N CYS A 30 3.11 -3.26 16.18
CA CYS A 30 3.60 -2.96 17.53
C CYS A 30 3.49 -1.49 17.91
N ILE A 31 3.63 -0.58 16.93
CA ILE A 31 3.55 0.85 17.18
C ILE A 31 2.13 1.42 17.05
N ILE A 32 1.25 0.75 16.30
CA ILE A 32 -0.13 1.18 16.08
C ILE A 32 -0.83 1.46 17.41
N LYS A 33 -0.72 0.56 18.39
CA LYS A 33 -1.35 0.72 19.71
C LYS A 33 -0.94 1.98 20.48
N TYR A 34 0.26 2.51 20.23
CA TYR A 34 0.74 3.74 20.87
C TYR A 34 0.32 5.00 20.11
N LEU A 35 0.00 4.85 18.83
CA LEU A 35 -0.36 5.93 17.92
C LEU A 35 -1.88 6.07 17.74
N THR A 36 -2.65 5.03 18.02
CA THR A 36 -4.12 5.04 17.97
C THR A 36 -4.68 6.21 18.79
N GLY A 37 -5.51 7.02 18.15
CA GLY A 37 -6.15 8.19 18.76
C GLY A 37 -5.26 9.44 18.88
N THR A 38 -4.00 9.38 18.45
CA THR A 38 -3.07 10.53 18.53
C THR A 38 -3.14 11.43 17.28
N GLY A 39 -3.75 10.95 16.21
CA GLY A 39 -3.91 11.66 14.95
C GLY A 39 -4.75 10.88 13.94
N THR A 40 -4.96 11.45 12.78
CA THR A 40 -5.78 10.88 11.70
C THR A 40 -5.21 11.29 10.34
N MET A 41 -5.93 10.98 9.27
CA MET A 41 -5.55 11.30 7.90
C MET A 41 -6.73 11.86 7.12
N ALA A 42 -6.44 12.65 6.08
CA ALA A 42 -7.43 13.18 5.16
C ALA A 42 -6.98 12.98 3.71
N HIS A 43 -7.87 12.47 2.86
CA HIS A 43 -7.71 12.51 1.40
C HIS A 43 -8.14 13.88 0.89
N ILE A 44 -7.30 14.47 0.04
CA ILE A 44 -7.57 15.74 -0.62
C ILE A 44 -7.37 15.57 -2.12
N SER A 45 -8.38 15.93 -2.92
CA SER A 45 -8.32 15.81 -4.39
C SER A 45 -7.56 16.98 -5.03
N LEU A 46 -6.35 17.24 -4.54
CA LEU A 46 -5.40 18.21 -5.07
C LEU A 46 -4.02 17.59 -5.17
N SER A 47 -3.18 18.17 -6.04
CA SER A 47 -1.77 17.87 -6.03
C SER A 47 -1.13 18.35 -4.72
N SER A 48 -0.07 17.66 -4.33
CA SER A 48 0.75 18.09 -3.21
C SER A 48 1.41 19.47 -3.40
N GLY A 49 1.58 19.92 -4.65
CA GLY A 49 2.07 21.25 -4.98
C GLY A 49 1.05 22.34 -4.65
N GLU A 50 -0.22 22.12 -5.02
CA GLU A 50 -1.34 23.02 -4.69
C GLU A 50 -1.60 23.08 -3.19
N LEU A 51 -1.41 21.97 -2.48
CA LEU A 51 -1.59 21.90 -1.03
C LEU A 51 -0.61 22.76 -0.23
N LYS A 52 0.55 23.11 -0.80
CA LYS A 52 1.59 23.88 -0.09
C LYS A 52 1.03 25.16 0.55
N ARG A 53 0.12 25.87 -0.13
CA ARG A 53 -0.47 27.12 0.39
C ARG A 53 -1.40 26.92 1.59
N PHE A 54 -1.98 25.74 1.74
CA PHE A 54 -2.87 25.41 2.86
C PHE A 54 -2.09 24.92 4.09
N LEU A 55 -0.86 24.46 3.90
CA LEU A 55 -0.01 23.91 4.94
C LEU A 55 0.93 24.94 5.61
N VAL A 56 1.02 26.16 5.09
CA VAL A 56 1.95 27.21 5.59
C VAL A 56 1.77 27.45 7.09
N ASP A 57 0.53 27.52 7.55
CA ASP A 57 0.20 27.82 8.96
C ASP A 57 -0.11 26.56 9.79
N GLN A 58 0.18 25.37 9.24
CA GLN A 58 -0.17 24.07 9.83
C GLN A 58 1.06 23.17 9.96
N PRO A 59 2.07 23.54 10.77
CA PRO A 59 3.36 22.85 10.84
C PRO A 59 3.27 21.42 11.38
N THR A 60 2.16 21.05 12.02
CA THR A 60 1.90 19.70 12.55
C THR A 60 1.24 18.76 11.54
N VAL A 61 0.80 19.28 10.38
CA VAL A 61 0.20 18.49 9.30
C VAL A 61 1.23 18.25 8.21
N THR A 62 1.42 16.99 7.85
CA THR A 62 2.39 16.57 6.82
C THR A 62 1.70 15.73 5.76
N ILE A 63 2.40 15.47 4.65
CA ILE A 63 1.91 14.59 3.59
C ILE A 63 2.23 13.15 3.98
N ALA A 64 1.21 12.30 4.05
CA ALA A 64 1.37 10.86 4.25
C ALA A 64 1.53 10.10 2.93
N ALA A 65 0.88 10.56 1.85
CA ALA A 65 0.97 9.90 0.55
C ALA A 65 0.72 10.85 -0.61
N ARG A 66 1.43 10.65 -1.72
CA ARG A 66 1.16 11.25 -3.03
C ARG A 66 0.66 10.13 -3.95
N ASN A 67 -0.65 10.01 -4.08
CA ASN A 67 -1.27 8.89 -4.80
C ASN A 67 -1.38 9.17 -6.30
N SER A 68 -1.74 10.40 -6.68
CA SER A 68 -1.81 10.80 -8.08
C SER A 68 -1.59 12.30 -8.23
N PRO A 69 -1.50 12.83 -9.46
CA PRO A 69 -1.44 14.27 -9.70
C PRO A 69 -2.61 15.05 -9.08
N PHE A 70 -3.71 14.36 -8.77
CA PHE A 70 -4.93 14.95 -8.22
C PHE A 70 -5.34 14.35 -6.86
N ALA A 71 -4.48 13.56 -6.22
CA ALA A 71 -4.82 12.88 -4.97
C ALA A 71 -3.63 12.85 -4.00
N THR A 72 -3.78 13.56 -2.89
CA THR A 72 -2.79 13.62 -1.80
C THR A 72 -3.45 13.26 -0.47
N VAL A 73 -2.76 12.50 0.36
CA VAL A 73 -3.19 12.20 1.74
C VAL A 73 -2.37 13.06 2.70
N LEU A 74 -3.06 13.79 3.56
CA LEU A 74 -2.48 14.52 4.69
C LEU A 74 -2.62 13.72 5.97
N VAL A 75 -1.69 13.91 6.91
CA VAL A 75 -1.66 13.27 8.23
C VAL A 75 -1.31 14.29 9.31
N GLY A 76 -1.97 14.18 10.45
CA GLY A 76 -1.80 15.08 11.58
C GLY A 76 -2.90 14.93 12.62
N GLN A 77 -3.02 15.90 13.52
CA GLN A 77 -4.13 15.95 14.47
C GLN A 77 -5.44 16.28 13.75
N GLU A 78 -6.54 15.80 14.32
CA GLU A 78 -7.87 15.87 13.72
C GLU A 78 -8.35 17.32 13.46
N GLU A 79 -8.24 18.19 14.45
CA GLU A 79 -8.70 19.60 14.33
C GLU A 79 -7.94 20.39 13.24
N PRO A 80 -6.59 20.40 13.21
CA PRO A 80 -5.83 20.97 12.09
C PRO A 80 -6.23 20.41 10.72
N LEU A 81 -6.41 19.10 10.60
CA LEU A 81 -6.80 18.46 9.35
C LEU A 81 -8.21 18.87 8.91
N ARG A 82 -9.18 18.92 9.84
CA ARG A 82 -10.54 19.40 9.55
C ARG A 82 -10.52 20.84 9.05
N SER A 83 -9.75 21.71 9.70
CA SER A 83 -9.61 23.10 9.26
C SER A 83 -9.01 23.23 7.85
N ILE A 84 -8.01 22.40 7.50
CA ILE A 84 -7.46 22.36 6.15
C ILE A 84 -8.50 21.87 5.15
N VAL A 85 -9.21 20.77 5.46
CA VAL A 85 -10.27 20.20 4.61
C VAL A 85 -11.33 21.26 4.29
N GLU A 86 -11.89 21.91 5.31
CA GLU A 86 -12.91 22.96 5.15
C GLU A 86 -12.40 24.12 4.29
N LYS A 87 -11.15 24.53 4.50
CA LYS A 87 -10.53 25.62 3.72
C LYS A 87 -10.29 25.22 2.27
N VAL A 88 -9.85 24.00 2.01
CA VAL A 88 -9.65 23.50 0.64
C VAL A 88 -10.99 23.40 -0.10
N GLU A 89 -12.01 22.83 0.53
CA GLU A 89 -13.35 22.72 -0.05
C GLU A 89 -13.92 24.10 -0.38
N ALA A 90 -13.79 25.06 0.54
CA ALA A 90 -14.25 26.44 0.32
C ALA A 90 -13.49 27.17 -0.81
N ASP A 91 -12.18 26.97 -0.92
CA ASP A 91 -11.34 27.70 -1.87
C ASP A 91 -11.30 27.08 -3.29
N THR A 92 -11.63 25.79 -3.43
CA THR A 92 -11.37 25.04 -4.67
C THR A 92 -12.51 24.15 -5.17
N ASP A 93 -13.56 23.91 -4.37
CA ASP A 93 -14.70 23.03 -4.71
C ASP A 93 -14.30 21.58 -5.05
N VAL A 94 -13.12 21.14 -4.61
CA VAL A 94 -12.63 19.77 -4.82
C VAL A 94 -13.06 18.84 -3.69
N PHE A 95 -13.21 17.56 -4.01
CA PHE A 95 -13.55 16.54 -3.02
C PHE A 95 -12.44 16.36 -1.97
N CYS A 96 -12.82 16.49 -0.71
CA CYS A 96 -11.97 16.15 0.44
C CYS A 96 -12.70 15.12 1.32
N ARG A 97 -11.94 14.31 2.06
CA ARG A 97 -12.52 13.33 2.98
C ARG A 97 -11.59 12.99 4.12
N MET A 98 -12.08 13.16 5.35
CA MET A 98 -11.45 12.55 6.53
C MET A 98 -11.49 11.02 6.41
N LEU A 99 -10.34 10.39 6.54
CA LEU A 99 -10.21 8.93 6.46
C LEU A 99 -10.60 8.29 7.79
N ARG A 100 -11.19 7.09 7.73
CA ARG A 100 -11.54 6.30 8.93
C ARG A 100 -10.31 5.54 9.44
N VAL A 101 -9.24 6.29 9.74
CA VAL A 101 -8.00 5.81 10.32
C VAL A 101 -7.60 6.78 11.42
N ASP A 102 -7.31 6.25 12.60
CA ASP A 102 -6.98 7.02 13.82
C ASP A 102 -5.51 6.81 14.22
N VAL A 103 -4.66 6.51 13.23
CA VAL A 103 -3.23 6.23 13.42
C VAL A 103 -2.43 7.10 12.43
N PRO A 104 -1.61 8.06 12.89
CA PRO A 104 -0.87 8.96 12.02
C PRO A 104 0.46 8.33 11.53
N LEU A 105 0.40 7.24 10.77
CA LEU A 105 1.58 6.68 10.08
C LEU A 105 2.09 7.63 8.98
N HIS A 106 3.29 7.39 8.46
CA HIS A 106 3.92 8.24 7.43
C HIS A 106 4.09 9.70 7.88
N SER A 107 4.33 9.90 9.19
CA SER A 107 4.42 11.22 9.83
C SER A 107 5.51 11.26 10.91
N PRO A 108 5.94 12.46 11.35
CA PRO A 108 6.86 12.63 12.48
C PRO A 108 6.44 11.88 13.76
N SER A 109 5.15 11.62 13.95
CA SER A 109 4.63 10.87 15.12
C SER A 109 5.23 9.47 15.26
N VAL A 110 5.77 8.89 14.18
CA VAL A 110 6.41 7.57 14.19
C VAL A 110 7.83 7.60 14.78
N GLU A 111 8.51 8.75 14.74
CA GLU A 111 9.94 8.89 15.10
C GLU A 111 10.30 8.32 16.48
N PRO A 112 9.51 8.56 17.56
CA PRO A 112 9.83 8.04 18.88
C PRO A 112 9.85 6.52 18.99
N TYR A 113 9.28 5.81 18.00
CA TYR A 113 9.14 4.36 18.01
C TYR A 113 10.08 3.64 17.03
N LEU A 114 10.89 4.39 16.25
CA LEU A 114 11.75 3.81 15.21
C LEU A 114 12.80 2.83 15.78
N ASP A 115 13.35 3.10 16.97
CA ASP A 115 14.31 2.20 17.60
C ASP A 115 13.65 0.88 18.04
N SER A 116 12.41 0.94 18.52
CA SER A 116 11.61 -0.24 18.88
C SER A 116 11.30 -1.08 17.64
N ILE A 117 10.89 -0.45 16.54
CA ILE A 117 10.66 -1.14 15.26
C ILE A 117 11.94 -1.80 14.78
N ARG A 118 13.06 -1.05 14.77
CA ARG A 118 14.37 -1.54 14.36
C ARG A 118 14.79 -2.78 15.13
N SER A 119 14.55 -2.78 16.44
CA SER A 119 14.86 -3.94 17.30
C SER A 119 14.07 -5.18 16.87
N VAL A 120 12.76 -5.04 16.67
CA VAL A 120 11.86 -6.15 16.26
C VAL A 120 12.29 -6.74 14.92
N ILE A 121 12.61 -5.89 13.94
CA ILE A 121 12.89 -6.35 12.57
C ILE A 121 14.38 -6.58 12.30
N SER A 122 15.25 -6.44 13.30
CA SER A 122 16.71 -6.49 13.12
C SER A 122 17.25 -7.80 12.54
N GLY A 123 16.46 -8.89 12.65
CA GLY A 123 16.82 -10.23 12.19
C GLY A 123 16.30 -10.61 10.80
N ILE A 124 15.69 -9.69 10.04
CA ILE A 124 15.24 -10.01 8.67
C ILE A 124 16.42 -10.16 7.71
N TYR A 125 16.26 -11.00 6.69
CA TYR A 125 17.28 -11.25 5.66
C TYR A 125 16.71 -11.06 4.25
N PRO A 126 16.64 -9.80 3.76
CA PRO A 126 16.10 -9.51 2.45
C PRO A 126 16.98 -10.06 1.32
N ASN A 127 16.36 -10.75 0.35
CA ASN A 127 17.01 -11.22 -0.87
C ASN A 127 16.93 -10.15 -1.98
N PRO A 128 17.78 -10.24 -3.01
CA PRO A 128 17.59 -9.49 -4.24
C PRO A 128 16.21 -9.77 -4.87
N PRO A 129 15.50 -8.74 -5.37
CA PRO A 129 14.18 -8.92 -5.95
C PRO A 129 14.22 -9.79 -7.20
N ARG A 130 13.43 -10.88 -7.22
CA ARG A 130 13.26 -11.70 -8.44
C ARG A 130 12.30 -11.06 -9.44
N ILE A 131 11.33 -10.32 -8.93
CA ILE A 131 10.38 -9.52 -9.69
C ILE A 131 10.71 -8.05 -9.42
N PRO A 132 10.84 -7.19 -10.44
CA PRO A 132 11.07 -5.77 -10.25
C PRO A 132 10.04 -5.13 -9.31
N ILE A 133 10.53 -4.41 -8.29
CA ILE A 133 9.67 -3.66 -7.36
C ILE A 133 9.89 -2.17 -7.57
N TYR A 134 8.84 -1.43 -7.88
CA TYR A 134 8.85 0.02 -7.80
C TYR A 134 8.54 0.43 -6.36
N SER A 135 9.58 0.87 -5.65
CA SER A 135 9.51 1.25 -4.24
C SER A 135 8.64 2.50 -4.07
N THR A 136 7.71 2.46 -3.12
CA THR A 136 6.92 3.65 -2.77
C THR A 136 7.53 4.49 -1.66
N LEU A 137 8.63 4.04 -1.07
CA LEU A 137 9.49 4.92 -0.27
C LEU A 137 10.33 5.83 -1.17
N TYR A 138 10.91 5.29 -2.24
CA TYR A 138 11.84 6.04 -3.11
C TYR A 138 11.20 6.61 -4.38
N GLY A 139 10.01 6.15 -4.77
CA GLY A 139 9.34 6.57 -6.00
C GLY A 139 10.06 6.09 -7.27
N ARG A 140 10.87 5.03 -7.18
CA ARG A 140 11.68 4.49 -8.30
C ARG A 140 11.74 2.97 -8.25
N LEU A 141 12.26 2.36 -9.31
CA LEU A 141 12.67 0.95 -9.29
C LEU A 141 13.67 0.72 -8.14
N ALA A 142 13.39 -0.27 -7.30
CA ALA A 142 14.22 -0.67 -6.18
C ALA A 142 15.51 -1.34 -6.68
N GLN A 143 16.58 -1.15 -5.92
CA GLN A 143 17.90 -1.70 -6.17
C GLN A 143 18.21 -2.84 -5.19
N ASP A 144 19.21 -3.65 -5.53
CA ASP A 144 19.71 -4.69 -4.63
C ASP A 144 20.14 -4.07 -3.30
N GLY A 145 19.64 -4.63 -2.20
CA GLY A 145 19.91 -4.14 -0.85
C GLY A 145 19.02 -2.98 -0.37
N ASP A 146 18.08 -2.49 -1.19
CA ASP A 146 17.16 -1.43 -0.76
C ASP A 146 16.29 -1.86 0.43
N PHE A 147 15.91 -3.14 0.58
CA PHE A 147 14.87 -3.58 1.53
C PHE A 147 15.36 -3.96 2.94
N ASP A 148 16.45 -3.35 3.40
CA ASP A 148 17.02 -3.62 4.72
C ASP A 148 16.14 -3.10 5.89
N THR A 149 16.58 -3.35 7.11
CA THR A 149 15.91 -2.82 8.31
C THR A 149 15.75 -1.29 8.30
N THR A 150 16.72 -0.56 7.74
CA THR A 150 16.68 0.90 7.64
C THR A 150 15.56 1.35 6.70
N TYR A 151 15.38 0.63 5.59
CA TYR A 151 14.29 0.86 4.65
C TYR A 151 12.94 0.74 5.31
N TRP A 152 12.67 -0.35 6.03
CA TRP A 152 11.36 -0.54 6.66
C TRP A 152 11.08 0.49 7.75
N CYS A 153 12.09 0.91 8.52
CA CYS A 153 11.98 2.04 9.45
C CYS A 153 11.65 3.37 8.73
N ASN A 154 12.28 3.63 7.58
CA ASN A 154 11.99 4.81 6.78
C ASN A 154 10.61 4.71 6.12
N HIS A 155 10.23 3.55 5.62
CA HIS A 155 8.99 3.28 4.90
C HIS A 155 7.75 3.57 5.76
N ILE A 156 7.73 3.15 7.04
CA ILE A 156 6.61 3.46 7.94
C ILE A 156 6.54 4.95 8.35
N ARG A 157 7.68 5.65 8.29
CA ARG A 157 7.83 7.05 8.73
C ARG A 157 7.62 8.06 7.60
N GLN A 158 8.13 7.79 6.41
CA GLN A 158 8.17 8.74 5.30
C GLN A 158 6.89 8.68 4.46
N PRO A 159 6.59 9.72 3.67
CA PRO A 159 5.44 9.73 2.77
C PRO A 159 5.52 8.57 1.75
N VAL A 160 4.35 8.06 1.36
CA VAL A 160 4.21 7.08 0.27
C VAL A 160 4.23 7.82 -1.07
N GLU A 161 5.30 7.67 -1.83
CA GLU A 161 5.52 8.25 -3.16
C GLU A 161 4.95 7.34 -4.27
N PHE A 162 3.66 6.99 -4.17
CA PHE A 162 2.97 6.07 -5.08
C PHE A 162 2.89 6.61 -6.52
N MET A 163 2.58 7.89 -6.68
CA MET A 163 2.54 8.57 -7.99
C MET A 163 3.88 8.44 -8.74
N GLU A 164 5.00 8.67 -8.05
CA GLU A 164 6.34 8.56 -8.63
C GLU A 164 6.71 7.12 -8.98
N ALA A 165 6.34 6.16 -8.12
CA ALA A 165 6.54 4.73 -8.40
C ALA A 165 5.76 4.27 -9.64
N VAL A 166 4.49 4.68 -9.79
CA VAL A 166 3.68 4.40 -10.98
C VAL A 166 4.26 5.08 -12.22
N THR A 167 4.70 6.34 -12.10
CA THR A 167 5.32 7.09 -13.20
C THR A 167 6.63 6.45 -13.67
N SER A 168 7.43 5.95 -12.74
CA SER A 168 8.64 5.16 -13.04
C SER A 168 8.29 3.88 -13.80
N ALA A 169 7.29 3.13 -13.34
CA ALA A 169 6.82 1.92 -14.02
C ALA A 169 6.32 2.20 -15.44
N LEU A 170 5.57 3.28 -15.65
CA LEU A 170 5.11 3.72 -16.97
C LEU A 170 6.26 4.11 -17.90
N SER A 171 7.31 4.72 -17.35
CA SER A 171 8.52 5.09 -18.07
C SER A 171 9.31 3.87 -18.54
N ASP A 172 9.32 2.81 -17.72
CA ASP A 172 9.95 1.53 -18.02
C ASP A 172 9.08 0.61 -18.92
N GLY A 173 7.90 1.08 -19.34
CA GLY A 173 7.06 0.41 -20.32
C GLY A 173 5.97 -0.50 -19.74
N VAL A 174 5.60 -0.34 -18.47
CA VAL A 174 4.42 -1.02 -17.91
C VAL A 174 3.15 -0.46 -18.57
N GLU A 175 2.30 -1.35 -19.07
CA GLU A 175 1.06 -1.00 -19.82
C GLU A 175 -0.21 -1.60 -19.20
N SER A 176 -0.06 -2.39 -18.13
CA SER A 176 -1.17 -3.06 -17.46
C SER A 176 -0.96 -3.08 -15.96
N PHE A 177 -2.00 -2.71 -15.21
CA PHE A 177 -2.03 -2.75 -13.74
C PHE A 177 -3.14 -3.69 -13.26
N LEU A 178 -2.81 -4.55 -12.30
CA LEU A 178 -3.76 -5.36 -11.56
C LEU A 178 -3.64 -5.02 -10.07
N GLU A 179 -4.70 -4.51 -9.47
CA GLU A 179 -4.74 -4.22 -8.03
C GLU A 179 -5.13 -5.49 -7.25
N LEU A 180 -4.18 -6.02 -6.48
CA LEU A 180 -4.37 -7.23 -5.66
C LEU A 180 -4.89 -6.86 -4.26
N THR A 181 -6.15 -6.45 -4.18
CA THR A 181 -6.80 -6.03 -2.92
C THR A 181 -8.22 -6.60 -2.82
N PRO A 182 -8.79 -6.74 -1.61
CA PRO A 182 -10.20 -7.14 -1.43
C PRO A 182 -11.21 -6.09 -1.97
N HIS A 183 -10.75 -4.89 -2.27
CA HIS A 183 -11.54 -3.80 -2.83
C HIS A 183 -10.62 -2.77 -3.48
N ALA A 184 -10.95 -2.38 -4.72
CA ALA A 184 -10.25 -1.33 -5.46
C ALA A 184 -10.16 -0.02 -4.65
N VAL A 185 -8.93 0.44 -4.39
CA VAL A 185 -8.65 1.72 -3.73
C VAL A 185 -7.61 2.56 -4.47
N LEU A 186 -6.82 1.97 -5.35
CA LEU A 186 -5.73 2.64 -6.06
C LEU A 186 -5.89 2.63 -7.58
N GLN A 187 -6.88 1.90 -8.12
CA GLN A 187 -7.18 1.84 -9.55
C GLN A 187 -7.29 3.24 -10.18
N ASP A 188 -8.08 4.13 -9.59
CA ASP A 188 -8.25 5.49 -10.09
C ASP A 188 -6.93 6.28 -10.09
N ALA A 189 -6.11 6.12 -9.04
CA ALA A 189 -4.81 6.78 -8.94
C ALA A 189 -3.85 6.31 -10.05
N MET A 190 -3.84 5.01 -10.38
CA MET A 190 -3.04 4.47 -11.48
C MET A 190 -3.52 4.99 -12.84
N ILE A 191 -4.84 5.10 -13.04
CA ILE A 191 -5.44 5.68 -14.26
C ILE A 191 -5.04 7.16 -14.40
N ASP A 192 -5.14 7.94 -13.32
CA ASP A 192 -4.78 9.36 -13.31
C ASP A 192 -3.30 9.58 -13.61
N CYS A 193 -2.41 8.80 -12.99
CA CYS A 193 -0.97 8.84 -13.27
C CYS A 193 -0.70 8.52 -14.74
N SER A 194 -1.36 7.50 -15.29
CA SER A 194 -1.19 7.08 -16.69
C SER A 194 -1.64 8.17 -17.66
N ARG A 195 -2.81 8.79 -17.42
CA ARG A 195 -3.32 9.91 -18.22
C ARG A 195 -2.37 11.10 -18.17
N ALA A 196 -1.88 11.46 -16.99
CA ALA A 196 -0.92 12.56 -16.83
C ALA A 196 0.42 12.28 -17.52
N PHE A 197 0.83 11.01 -17.56
CA PHE A 197 2.00 10.55 -18.32
C PHE A 197 1.77 10.53 -19.84
N GLY A 198 0.54 10.71 -20.31
CA GLY A 198 0.19 10.67 -21.73
C GLY A 198 0.01 9.25 -22.29
N LYS A 199 -0.28 8.27 -21.43
CA LYS A 199 -0.57 6.88 -21.83
C LYS A 199 -1.97 6.46 -21.40
N THR A 200 -2.58 5.59 -22.20
CA THR A 200 -3.74 4.81 -21.76
C THR A 200 -3.25 3.41 -21.43
N VAL A 201 -3.49 2.97 -20.20
CA VAL A 201 -3.10 1.63 -19.72
C VAL A 201 -4.35 0.83 -19.37
N PHE A 202 -4.22 -0.49 -19.41
CA PHE A 202 -5.22 -1.36 -18.79
C PHE A 202 -5.04 -1.29 -17.27
N SER A 203 -6.13 -1.12 -16.51
CA SER A 203 -6.11 -1.14 -15.06
C SER A 203 -7.35 -1.83 -14.53
N CYS A 204 -7.17 -2.87 -13.73
CA CYS A 204 -8.26 -3.67 -13.16
C CYS A 204 -7.98 -3.94 -11.68
N ALA A 205 -9.03 -4.09 -10.87
CA ALA A 205 -8.91 -4.58 -9.51
C ALA A 205 -9.33 -6.05 -9.46
N LEU A 206 -8.66 -6.82 -8.61
CA LEU A 206 -8.91 -8.25 -8.50
C LEU A 206 -10.25 -8.57 -7.82
N MET A 207 -10.66 -7.74 -6.86
CA MET A 207 -11.89 -7.93 -6.08
C MET A 207 -12.56 -6.60 -5.75
N HIS A 208 -13.86 -6.66 -5.49
CA HIS A 208 -14.69 -5.56 -5.02
C HIS A 208 -15.41 -5.96 -3.72
N ARG A 209 -15.76 -4.95 -2.91
CA ARG A 209 -16.46 -5.16 -1.65
C ARG A 209 -17.88 -5.60 -1.96
N ASP A 210 -18.41 -6.50 -1.13
CA ASP A 210 -19.79 -6.97 -1.21
C ASP A 210 -20.09 -7.77 -2.50
N GLU A 211 -19.04 -8.28 -3.16
CA GLU A 211 -19.12 -9.16 -4.33
C GLU A 211 -18.48 -10.53 -4.06
N ASP A 212 -18.97 -11.56 -4.75
CA ASP A 212 -18.43 -12.92 -4.63
C ASP A 212 -17.04 -13.02 -5.26
N ALA A 213 -16.05 -13.48 -4.49
CA ALA A 213 -14.65 -13.44 -4.89
C ALA A 213 -14.34 -14.25 -6.17
N ALA A 214 -14.84 -15.48 -6.26
CA ALA A 214 -14.53 -16.39 -7.36
C ALA A 214 -14.94 -15.84 -8.76
N PRO A 215 -16.18 -15.38 -8.99
CA PRO A 215 -16.56 -14.83 -10.30
C PRO A 215 -15.80 -13.53 -10.63
N VAL A 216 -15.63 -12.63 -9.67
CA VAL A 216 -14.93 -11.34 -9.90
C VAL A 216 -13.45 -11.55 -10.24
N ILE A 217 -12.78 -12.48 -9.55
CA ILE A 217 -11.39 -12.85 -9.88
C ILE A 217 -11.29 -13.44 -11.28
N SER A 218 -12.21 -14.34 -11.64
CA SER A 218 -12.23 -14.94 -12.98
C SER A 218 -12.44 -13.87 -14.06
N GLU A 219 -13.30 -12.89 -13.83
CA GLU A 219 -13.54 -11.77 -14.73
C GLU A 219 -12.29 -10.88 -14.86
N ALA A 220 -11.71 -10.46 -13.74
CA ALA A 220 -10.50 -9.63 -13.72
C ALA A 220 -9.32 -10.29 -14.46
N LEU A 221 -9.09 -11.59 -14.24
CA LEU A 221 -8.04 -12.34 -14.95
C LEU A 221 -8.33 -12.49 -16.44
N SER A 222 -9.60 -12.66 -16.82
CA SER A 222 -10.02 -12.73 -18.23
C SER A 222 -9.84 -11.38 -18.94
N MET A 223 -10.16 -10.28 -18.27
CA MET A 223 -9.93 -8.92 -18.77
C MET A 223 -8.43 -8.64 -18.91
N LEU A 224 -7.62 -9.04 -17.92
CA LEU A 224 -6.17 -8.88 -17.98
C LEU A 224 -5.57 -9.69 -19.14
N GLN A 225 -6.03 -10.94 -19.33
CA GLN A 225 -5.61 -11.76 -20.46
C GLN A 225 -5.96 -11.14 -21.82
N SER A 226 -7.15 -10.57 -21.97
CA SER A 226 -7.57 -9.98 -23.25
C SER A 226 -6.80 -8.70 -23.64
N HIS A 227 -6.09 -8.09 -22.69
CA HIS A 227 -5.29 -6.88 -22.89
C HIS A 227 -3.78 -7.15 -22.88
N ASN A 228 -3.34 -8.37 -22.55
CA ASN A 228 -1.93 -8.73 -22.51
C ASN A 228 -1.71 -10.14 -23.06
N ASP A 229 -1.28 -10.20 -24.32
CA ASP A 229 -1.04 -11.44 -25.06
C ASP A 229 0.02 -12.36 -24.42
N ASN A 230 0.83 -11.85 -23.48
CA ASN A 230 1.79 -12.67 -22.75
C ASN A 230 1.13 -13.55 -21.67
N ILE A 231 -0.13 -13.28 -21.32
CA ILE A 231 -0.86 -14.02 -20.29
C ILE A 231 -1.59 -15.19 -20.93
N THR A 232 -1.05 -16.39 -20.72
CA THR A 232 -1.60 -17.62 -21.31
C THR A 232 -2.85 -18.09 -20.57
N SER A 233 -3.77 -18.75 -21.30
CA SER A 233 -4.96 -19.35 -20.68
C SER A 233 -4.59 -20.43 -19.67
N ARG A 234 -3.43 -21.06 -19.83
CA ARG A 234 -2.88 -22.00 -18.85
C ARG A 234 -2.58 -21.32 -17.52
N ALA A 235 -1.91 -20.16 -17.54
CA ALA A 235 -1.61 -19.41 -16.32
C ALA A 235 -2.89 -18.98 -15.58
N VAL A 236 -3.91 -18.50 -16.33
CA VAL A 236 -5.22 -18.17 -15.76
C VAL A 236 -5.90 -19.40 -15.14
N ASN A 237 -5.89 -20.54 -15.85
CA ASN A 237 -6.51 -21.77 -15.35
C ASN A 237 -5.79 -22.37 -14.13
N GLU A 238 -4.46 -22.23 -14.03
CA GLU A 238 -3.69 -22.64 -12.85
C GLU A 238 -4.11 -21.84 -11.60
N VAL A 239 -4.33 -20.52 -11.74
CA VAL A 239 -4.85 -19.66 -10.67
C VAL A 239 -6.31 -19.97 -10.33
N LEU A 240 -7.12 -20.39 -11.30
CA LEU A 240 -8.52 -20.77 -11.08
C LEU A 240 -8.70 -22.26 -10.72
N SER A 241 -7.62 -22.97 -10.38
CA SER A 241 -7.68 -24.37 -9.94
C SER A 241 -8.37 -24.53 -8.59
N ASP A 242 -8.79 -25.75 -8.26
CA ASP A 242 -9.60 -26.06 -7.08
C ASP A 242 -8.89 -25.76 -5.73
N ASP A 243 -7.56 -25.72 -5.71
CA ASP A 243 -6.79 -25.35 -4.52
C ASP A 243 -6.84 -23.84 -4.24
N ALA A 244 -6.82 -23.01 -5.29
CA ALA A 244 -7.02 -21.57 -5.17
C ALA A 244 -8.49 -21.22 -4.87
N LYS A 245 -9.45 -21.97 -5.44
CA LYS A 245 -10.87 -21.83 -5.07
C LYS A 245 -11.09 -22.09 -3.58
N ARG A 246 -10.43 -23.07 -2.97
CA ARG A 246 -10.52 -23.32 -1.52
C ARG A 246 -10.12 -22.12 -0.66
N ILE A 247 -9.11 -21.35 -1.07
CA ILE A 247 -8.66 -20.13 -0.38
C ILE A 247 -9.68 -19.01 -0.59
N LEU A 248 -10.20 -18.87 -1.81
CA LEU A 248 -11.20 -17.88 -2.19
C LEU A 248 -12.60 -18.16 -1.60
N ASP A 249 -12.94 -19.42 -1.38
CA ASP A 249 -14.19 -19.89 -0.78
C ASP A 249 -14.11 -19.92 0.76
N THR A 250 -12.97 -19.56 1.35
CA THR A 250 -12.87 -19.38 2.79
C THR A 250 -13.73 -18.18 3.18
N ASP A 251 -14.78 -18.45 3.97
CA ASP A 251 -15.65 -17.45 4.59
C ASP A 251 -14.83 -16.23 5.05
N PRO A 252 -15.17 -15.00 4.62
CA PRO A 252 -14.49 -13.79 5.06
C PRO A 252 -14.32 -13.70 6.58
N ALA A 253 -15.27 -14.23 7.36
CA ALA A 253 -15.21 -14.29 8.81
C ALA A 253 -14.16 -15.29 9.35
N ARG A 254 -13.75 -16.28 8.55
CA ARG A 254 -12.72 -17.29 8.86
C ARG A 254 -11.33 -16.93 8.33
N ARG A 255 -11.22 -16.03 7.35
CA ARG A 255 -9.92 -15.59 6.80
C ARG A 255 -9.07 -14.88 7.85
N MET A 256 -9.67 -13.99 8.65
CA MET A 256 -8.92 -13.23 9.66
C MET A 256 -8.34 -14.13 10.78
N PRO A 257 -9.10 -15.07 11.39
CA PRO A 257 -8.53 -16.05 12.31
C PRO A 257 -7.39 -16.88 11.71
N LEU A 258 -7.52 -17.33 10.46
CA LEU A 258 -6.50 -18.14 9.78
C LEU A 258 -5.22 -17.34 9.52
N ILE A 259 -5.33 -16.07 9.10
CA ILE A 259 -4.19 -15.16 8.94
C ILE A 259 -3.52 -14.90 10.29
N ILE A 260 -4.30 -14.70 11.36
CA ILE A 260 -3.76 -14.51 12.72
C ILE A 260 -3.00 -15.76 13.18
N GLU A 261 -3.53 -16.96 12.90
CA GLU A 261 -2.89 -18.23 13.22
C GLU A 261 -1.56 -18.39 12.46
N LEU A 262 -1.57 -18.22 11.14
CA LEU A 262 -0.38 -18.27 10.27
C LEU A 262 0.69 -17.26 10.68
N VAL A 263 0.30 -15.99 10.90
CA VAL A 263 1.23 -14.95 11.37
C VAL A 263 1.73 -15.30 12.77
N GLY A 264 0.86 -15.81 13.65
CA GLY A 264 1.23 -16.28 14.98
C GLY A 264 2.25 -17.42 14.97
N ASP A 265 2.08 -18.40 14.08
CA ASP A 265 3.01 -19.51 13.90
C ASP A 265 4.37 -19.02 13.40
N CYS A 266 4.37 -18.18 12.36
CA CYS A 266 5.60 -17.57 11.84
C CYS A 266 6.35 -16.78 12.92
N LEU A 267 5.63 -16.02 13.74
CA LEU A 267 6.21 -15.22 14.82
C LEU A 267 6.75 -16.10 15.97
N ARG A 268 6.07 -17.20 16.34
CA ARG A 268 6.57 -18.16 17.33
C ARG A 268 7.86 -18.82 16.88
N GLU A 269 7.90 -19.27 15.62
CA GLU A 269 9.09 -19.87 15.02
C GLU A 269 10.27 -18.88 14.94
N ALA A 270 10.01 -17.63 14.52
CA ALA A 270 11.04 -16.61 14.40
C ALA A 270 11.55 -16.08 15.75
N SER A 271 10.70 -16.02 16.78
CA SER A 271 11.07 -15.52 18.11
C SER A 271 11.63 -16.58 19.06
N GLY A 272 11.47 -17.87 18.74
CA GLY A 272 11.81 -18.97 19.64
C GLY A 272 10.96 -18.99 20.92
N MET A 273 9.83 -18.30 20.93
CA MET A 273 8.88 -18.25 22.05
C MET A 273 7.69 -19.16 21.76
N GLU A 274 7.37 -20.07 22.70
CA GLU A 274 6.12 -20.86 22.71
C GLU A 274 4.87 -19.97 22.82
#